data_AF-A0A1H4CYY7-F1
#
_entry.id   AF-A0A1H4CYY7-F1
#
_cell.length_a   1.000
_cell.length_b   1.000
_cell.length_c   1.000
_cell.angle_alpha   90.00
_cell.angle_beta   90.00
_cell.angle_gamma   90.00
#
_symmetry.space_group_name_H-M   'P 1'
#
loop_
_entity.id
_entity.type
_entity.pdbx_description
1 polymer ?
#
loop_
_entity_poly.entity_id
_entity_poly.type
_entity_poly.pdbx_seq_one_letter_code
_entity_poly.pdbx_strand_id
1 'polypeptide(L)'
;MKKSFIFGAALMLMGALSFQSCTKADNPSVPREPAVAVIDNGMELADAIAQFAKDGVLSLPEGIELAMNKEIKLTEPLMIVGNEKKPALITANVGFNSTSDLILSNMIIDASELKTSLIKYEEVNGKKAMKSETEASAYTILNNITLNGVIVNGLEQSLIESTAGKILFKNIAVINSGVEISGNKNFFALGGGFPENLLIENSTLWSGTSHTGFFFKADGKPGDVTSTTTTTWTVNQSTLINIAVGKKANNSNGGIKGKKTTIMNLKNSILYNFGSNKGNEVNGWLWGQNGGAISNYENNTYWSADGAVAGWTDSSKGGSDQTGTALATDPAFKDIKNAIFTPTGADQVDKKTGDPHWYNAN
;
A
#
# COMPACT_ATOMS: atom_id res chain seq x y z
N MET A 1 -57.84 -60.06 -12.81
CA MET A 1 -56.92 -59.04 -12.25
C MET A 1 -57.71 -57.73 -12.12
N LYS A 2 -57.52 -56.91 -11.05
CA LYS A 2 -58.14 -55.57 -10.77
C LYS A 2 -59.68 -55.47 -11.02
N LYS A 3 -60.62 -55.38 -10.05
CA LYS A 3 -60.69 -54.75 -8.70
C LYS A 3 -60.25 -53.28 -8.70
N SER A 4 -61.00 -52.27 -8.23
CA SER A 4 -62.42 -52.09 -7.76
C SER A 4 -62.80 -50.59 -8.02
N PHE A 5 -64.04 -50.06 -8.08
CA PHE A 5 -65.35 -50.19 -7.38
C PHE A 5 -65.49 -49.49 -6.01
N ILE A 6 -66.61 -48.73 -5.82
CA ILE A 6 -67.17 -48.12 -4.57
C ILE A 6 -66.43 -46.83 -4.07
N PHE A 7 -67.03 -45.69 -3.66
CA PHE A 7 -68.40 -45.08 -3.62
C PHE A 7 -68.28 -43.52 -3.79
N GLY A 8 -69.17 -42.55 -3.50
CA GLY A 8 -70.48 -42.42 -2.79
C GLY A 8 -70.36 -41.87 -1.34
N ALA A 9 -71.17 -40.95 -0.80
CA ALA A 9 -72.28 -40.09 -1.29
C ALA A 9 -72.58 -38.93 -0.26
N ALA A 10 -73.68 -38.18 -0.46
CA ALA A 10 -74.37 -37.22 0.45
C ALA A 10 -73.79 -35.79 0.70
N LEU A 11 -74.51 -34.80 1.28
CA LEU A 11 -75.90 -34.26 1.09
C LEU A 11 -76.14 -33.09 2.10
N MET A 12 -76.70 -31.95 1.67
CA MET A 12 -77.34 -30.85 2.46
C MET A 12 -76.61 -30.21 3.67
N LEU A 13 -76.54 -28.87 3.69
CA LEU A 13 -77.50 -28.06 4.47
C LEU A 13 -77.59 -26.62 3.92
N MET A 14 -78.64 -25.88 4.32
CA MET A 14 -78.88 -24.49 3.90
C MET A 14 -78.26 -23.47 4.88
N GLY A 15 -77.88 -22.31 4.34
CA GLY A 15 -77.62 -21.07 5.08
C GLY A 15 -77.85 -19.89 4.15
N ALA A 16 -78.64 -18.89 4.55
CA ALA A 16 -79.11 -17.81 3.68
C ALA A 16 -78.81 -16.43 4.27
N LEU A 17 -78.83 -15.41 3.40
CA LEU A 17 -78.74 -13.97 3.71
C LEU A 17 -77.35 -13.54 4.24
N SER A 18 -76.74 -12.43 3.80
CA SER A 18 -77.23 -11.31 2.99
C SER A 18 -76.06 -10.59 2.28
N PHE A 19 -76.35 -9.84 1.20
CA PHE A 19 -75.38 -8.92 0.61
C PHE A 19 -75.35 -7.61 1.41
N GLN A 20 -74.41 -7.50 2.34
CA GLN A 20 -74.14 -6.26 3.07
C GLN A 20 -73.12 -5.42 2.28
N SER A 21 -73.57 -4.31 1.69
CA SER A 21 -72.73 -3.45 0.85
C SER A 21 -71.80 -2.56 1.69
N CYS A 22 -70.69 -3.13 2.17
CA CYS A 22 -69.68 -2.39 2.91
C CYS A 22 -68.78 -1.57 1.98
N THR A 23 -68.68 -0.28 2.31
CA THR A 23 -67.94 0.78 1.63
C THR A 23 -66.47 0.44 1.35
N LYS A 24 -65.99 0.86 0.17
CA LYS A 24 -64.60 1.17 -0.21
C LYS A 24 -63.56 0.95 0.92
N ALA A 25 -63.08 -0.29 1.05
CA ALA A 25 -61.99 -0.63 1.94
C ALA A 25 -60.68 0.02 1.46
N ASP A 26 -59.74 0.23 2.38
CA ASP A 26 -58.44 0.83 2.10
C ASP A 26 -57.64 0.03 1.07
N ASN A 27 -56.90 0.75 0.24
CA ASN A 27 -55.98 0.15 -0.72
C ASN A 27 -54.86 -0.55 0.07
N PRO A 28 -54.73 -1.89 0.03
CA PRO A 28 -53.78 -2.59 0.90
C PRO A 28 -52.37 -2.10 0.57
N SER A 29 -51.68 -1.59 1.59
CA SER A 29 -50.31 -1.10 1.44
C SER A 29 -49.40 -2.26 1.05
N VAL A 30 -49.06 -2.34 -0.24
CA VAL A 30 -48.09 -3.30 -0.76
C VAL A 30 -46.84 -3.19 0.12
N PRO A 31 -46.36 -4.27 0.75
CA PRO A 31 -45.14 -4.23 1.53
C PRO A 31 -44.00 -3.72 0.65
N ARG A 32 -43.51 -2.52 0.96
CA ARG A 32 -42.42 -1.92 0.19
C ARG A 32 -41.20 -2.79 0.42
N GLU A 33 -40.76 -3.46 -0.64
CA GLU A 33 -39.58 -4.33 -0.61
C GLU A 33 -38.41 -3.55 0.03
N PRO A 34 -37.74 -4.11 1.06
CA PRO A 34 -36.73 -3.37 1.79
C PRO A 34 -35.63 -2.97 0.81
N ALA A 35 -35.33 -1.68 0.77
CA ALA A 35 -34.33 -1.15 -0.16
C ALA A 35 -33.02 -1.91 0.05
N VAL A 36 -32.52 -2.54 -1.03
CA VAL A 36 -31.23 -3.21 -1.00
C VAL A 36 -30.19 -2.16 -0.63
N ALA A 37 -29.53 -2.37 0.50
CA ALA A 37 -28.48 -1.45 0.95
C ALA A 37 -27.37 -1.41 -0.10
N VAL A 38 -26.96 -0.20 -0.48
CA VAL A 38 -25.95 0.09 -1.49
C VAL A 38 -24.90 1.04 -0.92
N ILE A 39 -23.72 1.03 -1.52
CA ILE A 39 -22.68 2.02 -1.23
C ILE A 39 -22.95 3.23 -2.13
N ASP A 40 -23.37 4.34 -1.53
CA ASP A 40 -23.69 5.60 -2.20
C ASP A 40 -22.52 6.60 -2.08
N ASN A 41 -22.44 7.55 -3.02
CA ASN A 41 -21.42 8.60 -3.00
C ASN A 41 -21.53 9.48 -1.74
N GLY A 42 -20.38 9.80 -1.14
CA GLY A 42 -20.26 10.56 0.10
C GLY A 42 -20.47 9.72 1.37
N MET A 43 -20.69 8.40 1.26
CA MET A 43 -20.73 7.51 2.42
C MET A 43 -19.35 7.46 3.13
N GLU A 44 -19.36 7.36 4.46
CA GLU A 44 -18.13 7.11 5.23
C GLU A 44 -17.60 5.70 4.96
N LEU A 45 -16.32 5.59 4.62
CA LEU A 45 -15.64 4.32 4.37
C LEU A 45 -15.72 3.37 5.58
N ALA A 46 -15.68 3.91 6.81
CA ALA A 46 -15.90 3.13 8.04
C ALA A 46 -17.30 2.49 8.09
N ASP A 47 -18.34 3.22 7.69
CA ASP A 47 -19.72 2.71 7.66
C ASP A 47 -19.93 1.75 6.48
N ALA A 48 -19.22 1.96 5.37
CA ALA A 48 -19.23 1.06 4.22
C ALA A 48 -18.56 -0.29 4.54
N ILE A 49 -17.42 -0.28 5.25
CA ILE A 49 -16.78 -1.50 5.77
C ILE A 49 -17.74 -2.23 6.70
N ALA A 50 -18.32 -1.54 7.69
CA ALA A 50 -19.19 -2.15 8.70
C ALA A 50 -20.48 -2.78 8.12
N GLN A 51 -21.00 -2.28 7.00
CA GLN A 51 -22.24 -2.76 6.38
C GLN A 51 -22.03 -3.75 5.22
N PHE A 52 -20.95 -3.62 4.46
CA PHE A 52 -20.79 -4.31 3.17
C PHE A 52 -19.55 -5.20 3.07
N ALA A 53 -18.58 -5.11 4.00
CA ALA A 53 -17.47 -6.05 4.00
C ALA A 53 -17.94 -7.46 4.37
N LYS A 54 -17.49 -8.46 3.62
CA LYS A 54 -17.81 -9.88 3.84
C LYS A 54 -16.53 -10.69 3.84
N ASP A 55 -16.35 -11.54 4.84
CA ASP A 55 -15.16 -12.40 5.00
C ASP A 55 -13.82 -11.64 4.89
N GLY A 56 -13.79 -10.38 5.38
CA GLY A 56 -12.64 -9.48 5.31
C GLY A 56 -12.46 -8.74 3.98
N VAL A 57 -13.45 -8.75 3.07
CA VAL A 57 -13.36 -8.09 1.75
C VAL A 57 -14.49 -7.08 1.54
N LEU A 58 -14.14 -5.83 1.22
CA LEU A 58 -15.04 -4.79 0.75
C LEU A 58 -14.79 -4.50 -0.74
N SER A 59 -15.76 -4.83 -1.58
CA SER A 59 -15.76 -4.48 -3.01
C SER A 59 -16.49 -3.15 -3.23
N LEU A 60 -15.81 -2.18 -3.83
CA LEU A 60 -16.33 -0.84 -4.10
C LEU A 60 -16.92 -0.74 -5.53
N PRO A 61 -18.04 -0.01 -5.73
CA PRO A 61 -18.56 0.27 -7.08
C PRO A 61 -17.58 1.07 -7.96
N GLU A 62 -17.77 1.00 -9.28
CA GLU A 62 -16.94 1.76 -10.23
C GLU A 62 -17.05 3.28 -10.01
N GLY A 63 -15.92 3.96 -9.76
CA GLY A 63 -15.89 5.41 -9.61
C GLY A 63 -16.66 5.94 -8.39
N ILE A 64 -16.88 5.12 -7.36
CA ILE A 64 -17.54 5.58 -6.12
C ILE A 64 -16.66 6.61 -5.40
N GLU A 65 -17.29 7.66 -4.85
CA GLU A 65 -16.64 8.67 -4.02
C GLU A 65 -17.01 8.43 -2.55
N LEU A 66 -16.03 8.26 -1.67
CA LEU A 66 -16.24 7.98 -0.24
C LEU A 66 -15.43 8.92 0.64
N ALA A 67 -15.98 9.26 1.80
CA ALA A 67 -15.29 10.03 2.81
C ALA A 67 -14.59 9.11 3.82
N MET A 68 -13.43 9.52 4.35
CA MET A 68 -12.78 8.87 5.48
C MET A 68 -12.52 9.93 6.55
N ASN A 69 -13.57 10.26 7.32
CA ASN A 69 -13.52 11.18 8.47
C ASN A 69 -13.46 10.43 9.81
N LYS A 70 -13.94 9.18 9.84
CA LYS A 70 -13.90 8.28 11.01
C LYS A 70 -12.64 7.42 11.00
N GLU A 71 -11.92 7.36 12.13
CA GLU A 71 -10.70 6.54 12.27
C GLU A 71 -11.05 5.05 12.08
N ILE A 72 -10.45 4.41 11.07
CA ILE A 72 -10.74 3.02 10.73
C ILE A 72 -9.82 2.11 11.55
N LYS A 73 -10.36 1.51 12.62
CA LYS A 73 -9.63 0.55 13.47
C LYS A 73 -9.75 -0.87 12.93
N LEU A 74 -8.62 -1.48 12.57
CA LEU A 74 -8.57 -2.81 11.96
C LEU A 74 -8.01 -3.84 12.95
N THR A 75 -8.89 -4.54 13.67
CA THR A 75 -8.51 -5.66 14.54
C THR A 75 -8.35 -6.97 13.77
N GLU A 76 -9.09 -7.12 12.68
CA GLU A 76 -9.10 -8.28 11.77
C GLU A 76 -8.55 -7.89 10.39
N PRO A 77 -8.09 -8.86 9.56
CA PRO A 77 -7.62 -8.59 8.20
C PRO A 77 -8.70 -7.92 7.32
N LEU A 78 -8.30 -6.91 6.54
CA LEU A 78 -9.19 -6.24 5.58
C LEU A 78 -8.56 -6.08 4.21
N MET A 79 -9.34 -6.38 3.17
CA MET A 79 -9.08 -6.05 1.78
C MET A 79 -10.16 -5.08 1.27
N ILE A 80 -9.76 -3.95 0.68
CA ILE A 80 -10.66 -3.00 0.02
C ILE A 80 -10.28 -2.95 -1.46
N VAL A 81 -11.24 -3.22 -2.35
CA VAL A 81 -11.01 -3.40 -3.79
C VAL A 81 -11.91 -2.47 -4.60
N GLY A 82 -11.32 -1.50 -5.28
CA GLY A 82 -11.99 -0.70 -6.32
C GLY A 82 -11.84 -1.28 -7.72
N ASN A 83 -12.30 -0.53 -8.72
CA ASN A 83 -12.24 -0.91 -10.13
C ASN A 83 -11.00 -0.30 -10.81
N GLU A 84 -10.18 -1.12 -11.47
CA GLU A 84 -8.94 -0.71 -12.14
C GLU A 84 -9.11 0.43 -13.15
N LYS A 85 -10.25 0.49 -13.86
CA LYS A 85 -10.51 1.45 -14.95
C LYS A 85 -11.28 2.68 -14.50
N LYS A 86 -11.94 2.60 -13.35
CA LYS A 86 -12.65 3.69 -12.67
C LYS A 86 -12.40 3.53 -11.16
N PRO A 87 -11.20 3.88 -10.67
CA PRO A 87 -10.86 3.72 -9.27
C PRO A 87 -11.85 4.47 -8.37
N ALA A 88 -12.11 3.90 -7.20
CA ALA A 88 -12.83 4.63 -6.15
C ALA A 88 -12.01 5.83 -5.68
N LEU A 89 -12.64 6.95 -5.36
CA LEU A 89 -11.99 8.11 -4.74
C LEU A 89 -12.30 8.10 -3.23
N ILE A 90 -11.25 8.10 -2.41
CA ILE A 90 -11.34 8.20 -0.95
C ILE A 90 -10.78 9.56 -0.53
N THR A 91 -11.61 10.46 -0.01
CA THR A 91 -11.15 11.72 0.61
C THR A 91 -10.77 11.44 2.07
N ALA A 92 -9.47 11.47 2.36
CA ALA A 92 -8.89 11.02 3.63
C ALA A 92 -8.53 12.18 4.56
N ASN A 93 -9.32 12.36 5.62
CA ASN A 93 -9.02 13.29 6.71
C ASN A 93 -8.35 12.59 7.91
N VAL A 94 -8.57 11.27 8.06
CA VAL A 94 -7.93 10.39 9.05
C VAL A 94 -7.46 9.09 8.39
N GLY A 95 -6.46 8.43 8.99
CA GLY A 95 -5.88 7.19 8.46
C GLY A 95 -6.49 5.90 8.99
N PHE A 96 -5.95 4.78 8.51
CA PHE A 96 -6.18 3.45 9.10
C PHE A 96 -5.31 3.28 10.35
N ASN A 97 -5.91 2.89 11.47
CA ASN A 97 -5.19 2.50 12.69
C ASN A 97 -5.32 0.99 12.86
N SER A 98 -4.35 0.25 12.34
CA SER A 98 -4.43 -1.21 12.19
C SER A 98 -3.64 -1.94 13.27
N THR A 99 -4.17 -3.09 13.69
CA THR A 99 -3.45 -4.10 14.45
C THR A 99 -3.27 -5.40 13.64
N SER A 100 -3.65 -5.39 12.36
CA SER A 100 -3.82 -6.55 11.47
C SER A 100 -3.44 -6.27 10.00
N ASP A 101 -3.63 -7.26 9.13
CA ASP A 101 -3.27 -7.19 7.71
C ASP A 101 -4.20 -6.25 6.93
N LEU A 102 -3.66 -5.47 5.98
CA LEU A 102 -4.41 -4.52 5.16
C LEU A 102 -3.99 -4.58 3.69
N ILE A 103 -4.96 -4.74 2.79
CA ILE A 103 -4.78 -4.70 1.35
C ILE A 103 -5.71 -3.64 0.75
N LEU A 104 -5.14 -2.62 0.09
CA LEU A 104 -5.88 -1.63 -0.68
C LEU A 104 -5.58 -1.85 -2.17
N SER A 105 -6.61 -1.98 -3.00
CA SER A 105 -6.48 -2.17 -4.45
C SER A 105 -7.33 -1.21 -5.27
N ASN A 106 -6.78 -0.69 -6.37
CA ASN A 106 -7.49 0.05 -7.43
C ASN A 106 -8.31 1.27 -6.92
N MET A 107 -7.65 2.21 -6.25
CA MET A 107 -8.30 3.41 -5.68
C MET A 107 -7.39 4.64 -5.69
N ILE A 108 -8.00 5.82 -5.73
CA ILE A 108 -7.36 7.11 -5.49
C ILE A 108 -7.65 7.50 -4.04
N ILE A 109 -6.63 7.93 -3.31
CA ILE A 109 -6.73 8.46 -1.95
C ILE A 109 -6.21 9.90 -2.01
N ASP A 110 -7.13 10.85 -1.82
CA ASP A 110 -6.76 12.24 -1.58
C ASP A 110 -6.41 12.38 -0.09
N ALA A 111 -5.11 12.51 0.20
CA ALA A 111 -4.56 12.65 1.54
C ALA A 111 -4.08 14.09 1.83
N SER A 112 -4.51 15.08 1.04
CA SER A 112 -4.14 16.50 1.24
C SER A 112 -4.54 17.05 2.61
N GLU A 113 -5.70 16.64 3.13
CA GLU A 113 -6.16 17.01 4.47
C GLU A 113 -5.87 15.95 5.56
N LEU A 114 -5.13 14.89 5.23
CA LEU A 114 -4.82 13.80 6.14
C LEU A 114 -3.80 14.22 7.21
N LYS A 115 -4.23 14.33 8.48
CA LYS A 115 -3.36 14.79 9.59
C LYS A 115 -2.67 13.67 10.37
N THR A 116 -2.82 12.41 9.95
CA THR A 116 -2.11 11.23 10.49
C THR A 116 -1.32 10.50 9.40
N SER A 117 -0.42 9.59 9.74
CA SER A 117 0.11 8.64 8.75
C SER A 117 -1.05 7.83 8.11
N LEU A 118 -0.95 7.47 6.82
CA LEU A 118 -2.07 6.83 6.08
C LEU A 118 -2.41 5.45 6.65
N ILE A 119 -1.39 4.64 6.92
CA ILE A 119 -1.52 3.39 7.66
C ILE A 119 -0.66 3.50 8.91
N LYS A 120 -1.28 3.38 10.09
CA LYS A 120 -0.62 3.51 11.39
C LYS A 120 -0.79 2.22 12.19
N TYR A 121 0.29 1.81 12.87
CA TYR A 121 0.32 0.72 13.83
C TYR A 121 0.68 1.26 15.20
N GLU A 122 -0.32 1.48 16.06
CA GLU A 122 -0.13 1.90 17.47
C GLU A 122 -0.05 0.70 18.42
N GLU A 123 -0.77 -0.37 18.08
CA GLU A 123 -0.68 -1.70 18.70
C GLU A 123 -0.68 -2.77 17.58
N VAL A 124 -0.31 -4.02 17.88
CA VAL A 124 -0.46 -5.16 16.94
C VAL A 124 -0.93 -6.40 17.69
N ASN A 125 -2.03 -6.99 17.21
CA ASN A 125 -2.71 -8.15 17.79
C ASN A 125 -2.27 -9.49 17.15
N GLY A 126 -1.03 -9.52 16.65
CA GLY A 126 -0.46 -10.68 15.96
C GLY A 126 0.14 -11.72 16.90
N LYS A 127 0.53 -12.86 16.34
CA LYS A 127 1.34 -13.87 17.06
C LYS A 127 2.77 -13.35 17.24
N LYS A 128 3.43 -13.71 18.35
CA LYS A 128 4.88 -13.49 18.46
C LYS A 128 5.64 -14.33 17.44
N ALA A 129 6.64 -13.75 16.80
CA ALA A 129 7.60 -14.53 16.02
C ALA A 129 8.44 -15.39 16.98
N MET A 130 8.80 -16.60 16.56
CA MET A 130 9.51 -17.56 17.40
C MET A 130 11.01 -17.55 17.08
N LYS A 131 11.87 -17.56 18.12
CA LYS A 131 13.33 -17.72 18.00
C LYS A 131 13.74 -19.18 17.82
N SER A 132 12.99 -20.07 18.46
CA SER A 132 13.16 -21.52 18.46
C SER A 132 11.77 -22.17 18.60
N GLU A 133 11.70 -23.50 18.64
CA GLU A 133 10.45 -24.23 18.87
C GLU A 133 9.74 -23.86 20.19
N THR A 134 10.48 -23.31 21.17
CA THR A 134 9.99 -23.05 22.54
C THR A 134 10.18 -21.61 23.02
N GLU A 135 11.05 -20.80 22.39
CA GLU A 135 11.29 -19.41 22.79
C GLU A 135 10.61 -18.41 21.84
N ALA A 136 9.71 -17.58 22.38
CA ALA A 136 9.16 -16.44 21.66
C ALA A 136 10.19 -15.30 21.55
N SER A 137 10.24 -14.66 20.38
CA SER A 137 10.98 -13.41 20.18
C SER A 137 10.23 -12.22 20.79
N ALA A 138 10.91 -11.06 20.88
CA ALA A 138 10.26 -9.82 21.25
C ALA A 138 9.26 -9.30 20.20
N TYR A 139 9.39 -9.72 18.93
CA TYR A 139 8.64 -9.16 17.81
C TYR A 139 7.26 -9.80 17.67
N THR A 140 6.26 -8.97 17.46
CA THR A 140 4.94 -9.44 16.98
C THR A 140 4.94 -9.49 15.46
N ILE A 141 4.36 -10.52 14.87
CA ILE A 141 4.20 -10.67 13.41
C ILE A 141 2.98 -9.88 12.95
N LEU A 142 3.15 -9.11 11.88
CA LEU A 142 2.09 -8.72 10.95
C LEU A 142 2.40 -9.38 9.60
N ASN A 143 1.42 -9.88 8.85
CA ASN A 143 1.73 -10.60 7.60
C ASN A 143 1.84 -9.63 6.42
N ASN A 144 0.79 -8.87 6.12
CA ASN A 144 0.67 -8.19 4.82
C ASN A 144 0.17 -6.75 4.95
N ILE A 145 0.94 -5.82 4.38
CA ILE A 145 0.46 -4.49 3.98
C ILE A 145 0.68 -4.37 2.48
N THR A 146 -0.38 -4.22 1.69
CA THR A 146 -0.29 -4.12 0.23
C THR A 146 -1.09 -2.94 -0.30
N LEU A 147 -0.42 -2.10 -1.09
CA LEU A 147 -1.03 -1.14 -2.00
C LEU A 147 -0.82 -1.65 -3.43
N ASN A 148 -1.89 -1.89 -4.19
CA ASN A 148 -1.82 -2.37 -5.57
C ASN A 148 -2.74 -1.55 -6.49
N GLY A 149 -2.20 -0.82 -7.48
CA GLY A 149 -3.02 0.10 -8.28
C GLY A 149 -3.61 1.25 -7.45
N VAL A 150 -2.88 1.70 -6.42
CA VAL A 150 -3.32 2.79 -5.53
C VAL A 150 -2.61 4.08 -5.91
N ILE A 151 -3.35 5.16 -6.00
CA ILE A 151 -2.81 6.52 -6.16
C ILE A 151 -3.04 7.27 -4.85
N VAL A 152 -1.99 7.81 -4.24
CA VAL A 152 -2.07 8.66 -3.04
C VAL A 152 -1.54 10.05 -3.38
N ASN A 153 -2.36 11.08 -3.21
CA ASN A 153 -2.02 12.48 -3.52
C ASN A 153 -1.92 13.31 -2.23
N GLY A 154 -1.08 14.35 -2.21
CA GLY A 154 -1.10 15.36 -1.15
C GLY A 154 -0.54 14.95 0.23
N LEU A 155 0.07 13.76 0.38
CA LEU A 155 0.37 13.19 1.70
C LEU A 155 1.38 14.03 2.50
N GLU A 156 0.93 14.68 3.58
CA GLU A 156 1.82 15.43 4.49
C GLU A 156 2.61 14.52 5.47
N GLN A 157 2.10 13.31 5.72
CA GLN A 157 2.55 12.42 6.79
C GLN A 157 3.30 11.18 6.26
N SER A 158 3.51 10.16 7.08
CA SER A 158 4.12 8.89 6.63
C SER A 158 3.11 8.05 5.85
N LEU A 159 3.55 7.30 4.84
CA LEU A 159 2.68 6.32 4.17
C LEU A 159 2.35 5.16 5.12
N ILE A 160 3.38 4.65 5.80
CA ILE A 160 3.25 3.65 6.87
C ILE A 160 4.04 4.11 8.09
N GLU A 161 3.40 4.15 9.25
CA GLU A 161 4.03 4.46 10.53
C GLU A 161 3.75 3.35 11.56
N SER A 162 4.74 3.07 12.41
CA SER A 162 4.62 2.12 13.51
C SER A 162 5.19 2.70 14.79
N THR A 163 4.33 3.09 15.71
CA THR A 163 4.68 3.41 17.11
C THR A 163 4.63 2.16 18.02
N ALA A 164 4.01 1.07 17.54
CA ALA A 164 3.82 -0.23 18.18
C ALA A 164 5.10 -1.07 18.45
N GLY A 165 6.14 -0.47 19.03
CA GLY A 165 7.29 -1.18 19.59
C GLY A 165 8.12 -1.98 18.56
N LYS A 166 8.10 -3.31 18.68
CA LYS A 166 8.86 -4.27 17.84
C LYS A 166 7.91 -5.12 17.02
N ILE A 167 7.79 -4.81 15.72
CA ILE A 167 6.99 -5.57 14.75
C ILE A 167 7.87 -6.13 13.64
N LEU A 168 7.58 -7.37 13.26
CA LEU A 168 8.04 -7.99 12.02
C LEU A 168 6.89 -7.94 11.01
N PHE A 169 7.00 -7.08 10.00
CA PHE A 169 6.08 -7.08 8.87
C PHE A 169 6.57 -8.16 7.88
N LYS A 170 5.85 -9.24 7.62
CA LYS A 170 6.32 -10.28 6.68
C LYS A 170 6.44 -9.69 5.27
N ASN A 171 5.45 -8.91 4.84
CA ASN A 171 5.41 -8.24 3.55
C ASN A 171 4.89 -6.80 3.70
N ILE A 172 5.65 -5.84 3.16
CA ILE A 172 5.15 -4.50 2.80
C ILE A 172 5.30 -4.38 1.28
N ALA A 173 4.22 -4.10 0.57
CA ALA A 173 4.19 -4.06 -0.88
C ALA A 173 3.51 -2.78 -1.40
N VAL A 174 4.16 -2.11 -2.35
CA VAL A 174 3.63 -0.99 -3.13
C VAL A 174 3.83 -1.35 -4.61
N ILE A 175 2.76 -1.70 -5.30
CA ILE A 175 2.78 -2.33 -6.63
C ILE A 175 1.87 -1.55 -7.58
N ASN A 176 2.30 -1.26 -8.81
CA ASN A 176 1.50 -0.54 -9.82
C ASN A 176 0.93 0.81 -9.29
N SER A 177 1.63 1.48 -8.37
CA SER A 177 1.05 2.52 -7.50
C SER A 177 1.79 3.86 -7.57
N GLY A 178 1.05 4.96 -7.44
CA GLY A 178 1.59 6.31 -7.35
C GLY A 178 1.44 6.86 -5.94
N VAL A 179 2.50 7.44 -5.36
CA VAL A 179 2.42 8.11 -4.05
C VAL A 179 3.19 9.43 -4.10
N GLU A 180 2.46 10.54 -4.02
CA GLU A 180 3.03 11.83 -3.66
C GLU A 180 3.24 11.91 -2.15
N ILE A 181 4.42 12.34 -1.71
CA ILE A 181 4.63 12.90 -0.37
C ILE A 181 4.92 14.40 -0.49
N SER A 182 3.99 15.22 -0.03
CA SER A 182 4.08 16.68 -0.07
C SER A 182 4.75 17.24 1.19
N GLY A 183 4.73 16.48 2.29
CA GLY A 183 5.31 16.82 3.59
C GLY A 183 6.74 16.34 3.82
N ASN A 184 7.14 16.34 5.11
CA ASN A 184 8.53 16.06 5.55
C ASN A 184 8.63 14.99 6.66
N LYS A 185 7.59 14.19 6.88
CA LYS A 185 7.69 12.94 7.66
C LYS A 185 8.47 11.90 6.86
N ASN A 186 9.02 10.88 7.53
CA ASN A 186 9.67 9.78 6.83
C ASN A 186 8.64 9.00 6.01
N PHE A 187 8.95 8.63 4.78
CA PHE A 187 8.01 7.94 3.88
C PHE A 187 7.48 6.64 4.52
N PHE A 188 8.39 5.86 5.10
CA PHE A 188 8.09 4.69 5.94
C PHE A 188 8.78 4.86 7.31
N ALA A 189 7.97 4.93 8.37
CA ALA A 189 8.39 5.21 9.74
C ALA A 189 8.14 3.99 10.65
N LEU A 190 8.88 2.89 10.42
CA LEU A 190 8.59 1.57 10.98
C LEU A 190 9.08 1.35 12.44
N GLY A 191 9.39 2.43 13.17
CA GLY A 191 9.72 2.39 14.60
C GLY A 191 10.85 1.42 14.96
N GLY A 192 10.65 0.63 16.01
CA GLY A 192 11.53 -0.47 16.40
C GLY A 192 11.29 -1.77 15.63
N GLY A 193 10.44 -1.76 14.60
CA GLY A 193 10.16 -2.86 13.70
C GLY A 193 10.99 -2.85 12.41
N PHE A 194 10.72 -3.81 11.54
CA PHE A 194 11.29 -3.92 10.19
C PHE A 194 10.47 -4.88 9.31
N PRO A 195 10.56 -4.78 7.97
CA PRO A 195 9.94 -5.75 7.06
C PRO A 195 10.88 -6.94 6.79
N GLU A 196 10.35 -8.16 6.72
CA GLU A 196 11.07 -9.32 6.18
C GLU A 196 11.20 -9.18 4.66
N ASN A 197 10.11 -8.79 3.98
CA ASN A 197 10.09 -8.41 2.58
C ASN A 197 9.48 -7.01 2.43
N LEU A 198 10.20 -6.13 1.76
CA LEU A 198 9.71 -4.88 1.19
C LEU A 198 9.75 -5.01 -0.33
N LEU A 199 8.64 -4.71 -0.99
CA LEU A 199 8.54 -4.64 -2.45
C LEU A 199 7.98 -3.28 -2.87
N ILE A 200 8.69 -2.61 -3.77
CA ILE A 200 8.24 -1.44 -4.51
C ILE A 200 8.43 -1.78 -5.99
N GLU A 201 7.33 -1.97 -6.72
CA GLU A 201 7.37 -2.51 -8.07
C GLU A 201 6.38 -1.80 -9.00
N ASN A 202 6.78 -1.51 -10.23
CA ASN A 202 5.96 -0.78 -11.21
C ASN A 202 5.36 0.52 -10.62
N SER A 203 6.10 1.23 -9.77
CA SER A 203 5.53 2.27 -8.90
C SER A 203 6.34 3.57 -8.91
N THR A 204 5.64 4.68 -8.70
CA THR A 204 6.20 6.03 -8.70
C THR A 204 5.98 6.70 -7.35
N LEU A 205 7.07 6.89 -6.58
CA LEU A 205 7.03 7.56 -5.27
C LEU A 205 7.79 8.88 -5.36
N TRP A 206 7.10 10.00 -5.19
CA TRP A 206 7.61 11.31 -5.60
C TRP A 206 7.26 12.43 -4.62
N SER A 207 7.91 13.59 -4.80
CA SER A 207 7.61 14.81 -4.05
C SER A 207 7.78 16.05 -4.94
N GLY A 208 6.74 16.87 -5.05
CA GLY A 208 6.83 18.17 -5.73
C GLY A 208 7.64 19.21 -4.96
N THR A 209 7.75 19.05 -3.63
CA THR A 209 8.30 20.03 -2.69
C THR A 209 9.72 19.71 -2.20
N SER A 210 10.32 18.61 -2.67
CA SER A 210 11.59 18.06 -2.18
C SER A 210 11.55 17.59 -0.72
N HIS A 211 10.87 16.46 -0.50
CA HIS A 211 10.82 15.74 0.77
C HIS A 211 12.21 15.48 1.39
N THR A 212 12.41 15.98 2.62
CA THR A 212 13.67 15.93 3.38
C THR A 212 13.66 14.98 4.60
N GLY A 213 12.60 14.20 4.78
CA GLY A 213 12.57 13.07 5.72
C GLY A 213 13.39 11.87 5.20
N PHE A 214 13.52 10.81 5.98
CA PHE A 214 14.11 9.56 5.47
C PHE A 214 13.10 8.84 4.56
N PHE A 215 13.57 8.16 3.51
CA PHE A 215 12.73 7.24 2.74
C PHE A 215 12.26 6.11 3.65
N PHE A 216 13.20 5.45 4.33
CA PHE A 216 12.89 4.55 5.43
C PHE A 216 13.61 4.92 6.71
N LYS A 217 12.86 4.89 7.81
CA LYS A 217 13.39 4.76 9.16
C LYS A 217 12.90 3.45 9.78
N ALA A 218 13.82 2.56 10.12
CA ALA A 218 13.55 1.28 10.78
C ALA A 218 14.68 0.93 11.76
N ASP A 219 14.38 0.85 13.06
CA ASP A 219 15.35 0.58 14.12
C ASP A 219 15.31 -0.89 14.61
N GLY A 220 14.58 -1.76 13.90
CA GLY A 220 14.51 -3.20 14.16
C GLY A 220 15.83 -3.95 13.97
N LYS A 221 15.82 -5.24 14.33
CA LYS A 221 16.98 -6.14 14.31
C LYS A 221 16.56 -7.55 13.85
N PRO A 222 16.89 -7.99 12.62
CA PRO A 222 16.56 -9.34 12.16
C PRO A 222 17.10 -10.45 13.08
N GLY A 223 18.34 -10.31 13.55
CA GLY A 223 18.97 -11.27 14.47
C GLY A 223 18.33 -11.39 15.86
N ASP A 224 17.43 -10.48 16.26
CA ASP A 224 16.65 -10.61 17.49
C ASP A 224 15.39 -11.51 17.29
N VAL A 225 15.02 -11.80 16.03
CA VAL A 225 13.89 -12.69 15.66
C VAL A 225 14.38 -14.13 15.59
N THR A 226 15.28 -14.45 14.67
CA THR A 226 16.11 -15.68 14.69
C THR A 226 17.51 -15.34 14.20
N SER A 227 18.47 -16.25 14.37
CA SER A 227 19.82 -16.13 13.79
C SER A 227 19.84 -16.17 12.26
N THR A 228 18.75 -16.58 11.61
CA THR A 228 18.60 -16.74 10.15
C THR A 228 17.64 -15.74 9.51
N THR A 229 16.86 -14.97 10.28
CA THR A 229 15.92 -13.99 9.74
C THR A 229 16.66 -12.93 8.91
N THR A 230 16.19 -12.73 7.67
CA THR A 230 16.68 -11.72 6.75
C THR A 230 15.70 -10.54 6.64
N THR A 231 16.11 -9.51 5.90
CA THR A 231 15.25 -8.41 5.46
C THR A 231 15.63 -8.11 4.00
N THR A 232 14.67 -8.27 3.09
CA THR A 232 14.83 -8.19 1.63
C THR A 232 14.08 -6.98 1.11
N TRP A 233 14.80 -6.04 0.50
CA TRP A 233 14.27 -4.74 0.08
C TRP A 233 14.41 -4.63 -1.43
N THR A 234 13.30 -4.77 -2.14
CA THR A 234 13.25 -4.76 -3.60
C THR A 234 12.60 -3.49 -4.10
N VAL A 235 13.33 -2.75 -4.94
CA VAL A 235 12.81 -1.68 -5.80
C VAL A 235 13.07 -2.12 -7.25
N ASN A 236 12.01 -2.43 -7.99
CA ASN A 236 12.10 -2.93 -9.37
C ASN A 236 11.18 -2.12 -10.30
N GLN A 237 11.61 -1.82 -11.53
CA GLN A 237 10.79 -1.09 -12.52
C GLN A 237 10.06 0.12 -11.88
N SER A 238 10.77 0.96 -11.13
CA SER A 238 10.14 1.99 -10.29
C SER A 238 10.87 3.32 -10.37
N THR A 239 10.13 4.41 -10.12
CA THR A 239 10.60 5.79 -10.27
C THR A 239 10.51 6.50 -8.92
N LEU A 240 11.66 6.83 -8.31
CA LEU A 240 11.73 7.54 -7.03
C LEU A 240 12.28 8.96 -7.24
N ILE A 241 11.48 9.98 -6.93
CA ILE A 241 11.78 11.38 -7.32
C ILE A 241 11.73 12.33 -6.12
N ASN A 242 12.82 13.09 -5.89
CA ASN A 242 12.92 14.12 -4.85
C ASN A 242 12.62 13.61 -3.42
N ILE A 243 13.04 12.38 -3.12
CA ILE A 243 12.82 11.72 -1.81
C ILE A 243 14.12 11.71 -1.00
N ALA A 244 14.06 12.14 0.26
CA ALA A 244 15.22 12.23 1.17
C ALA A 244 16.31 13.18 0.64
N VAL A 245 15.89 14.31 0.07
CA VAL A 245 16.77 15.31 -0.54
C VAL A 245 17.73 15.88 0.51
N GLY A 246 19.03 15.86 0.19
CA GLY A 246 20.09 16.31 1.11
C GLY A 246 20.25 15.46 2.39
N LYS A 247 19.64 14.27 2.45
CA LYS A 247 19.80 13.29 3.54
C LYS A 247 20.38 11.98 3.02
N LYS A 248 20.65 11.06 3.94
CA LYS A 248 20.73 9.63 3.63
C LYS A 248 19.34 9.13 3.26
N ALA A 249 19.22 8.26 2.25
CA ALA A 249 17.93 7.65 1.90
C ALA A 249 17.31 6.91 3.09
N ASN A 250 18.07 5.99 3.71
CA ASN A 250 17.61 5.13 4.77
C ASN A 250 18.36 5.42 6.07
N ASN A 251 17.68 5.26 7.22
CA ASN A 251 18.28 5.45 8.53
C ASN A 251 17.85 4.38 9.54
N SER A 252 18.82 3.93 10.34
CA SER A 252 18.61 2.94 11.39
C SER A 252 19.58 3.23 12.54
N ASN A 253 19.01 3.42 13.73
CA ASN A 253 19.72 3.30 15.01
C ASN A 253 19.77 1.82 15.48
N GLY A 254 19.25 0.91 14.66
CA GLY A 254 18.97 -0.48 14.97
C GLY A 254 20.04 -1.47 14.49
N GLY A 255 19.60 -2.70 14.27
CA GLY A 255 20.45 -3.87 14.03
C GLY A 255 20.58 -4.29 12.57
N ILE A 256 19.79 -3.74 11.65
CA ILE A 256 19.84 -3.99 10.19
C ILE A 256 21.19 -3.54 9.60
N LYS A 257 21.67 -2.39 10.08
CA LYS A 257 22.86 -1.70 9.58
C LYS A 257 24.09 -2.62 9.49
N GLY A 258 24.64 -2.74 8.29
CA GLY A 258 25.89 -3.46 8.02
C GLY A 258 25.82 -4.98 8.17
N LYS A 259 24.63 -5.62 8.07
CA LYS A 259 24.48 -7.07 8.24
C LYS A 259 24.23 -7.81 6.93
N LYS A 260 24.83 -9.00 6.79
CA LYS A 260 24.61 -9.94 5.66
C LYS A 260 23.19 -10.51 5.60
N THR A 261 22.41 -10.36 6.66
CA THR A 261 20.97 -10.65 6.68
C THR A 261 20.13 -9.56 5.98
N THR A 262 20.75 -8.49 5.50
CA THR A 262 20.09 -7.42 4.74
C THR A 262 20.41 -7.59 3.25
N ILE A 263 19.36 -7.68 2.43
CA ILE A 263 19.45 -7.92 0.99
C ILE A 263 18.77 -6.76 0.26
N MET A 264 19.54 -6.00 -0.52
CA MET A 264 19.02 -4.93 -1.38
C MET A 264 18.91 -5.43 -2.81
N ASN A 265 17.75 -5.28 -3.42
CA ASN A 265 17.56 -5.42 -4.86
C ASN A 265 17.08 -4.07 -5.38
N LEU A 266 17.84 -3.44 -6.26
CA LEU A 266 17.45 -2.20 -6.93
C LEU A 266 17.69 -2.42 -8.41
N LYS A 267 16.62 -2.57 -9.20
CA LYS A 267 16.71 -3.01 -10.59
C LYS A 267 15.83 -2.20 -11.51
N ASN A 268 16.35 -1.93 -12.71
CA ASN A 268 15.69 -1.25 -13.82
C ASN A 268 14.93 0.01 -13.38
N SER A 269 15.46 0.76 -12.41
CA SER A 269 14.73 1.82 -11.70
C SER A 269 15.40 3.19 -11.87
N ILE A 270 14.62 4.26 -11.78
CA ILE A 270 15.12 5.64 -11.87
C ILE A 270 15.11 6.26 -10.47
N LEU A 271 16.28 6.62 -9.97
CA LEU A 271 16.47 7.39 -8.74
C LEU A 271 16.87 8.82 -9.09
N TYR A 272 15.91 9.74 -9.03
CA TYR A 272 16.11 11.16 -9.35
C TYR A 272 16.11 12.01 -8.07
N ASN A 273 17.22 12.67 -7.76
CA ASN A 273 17.40 13.48 -6.54
C ASN A 273 17.01 12.69 -5.27
N PHE A 274 17.39 11.42 -5.22
CA PHE A 274 17.05 10.49 -4.17
C PHE A 274 18.21 10.32 -3.18
N GLY A 275 17.97 10.55 -1.88
CA GLY A 275 18.96 10.32 -0.82
C GLY A 275 20.28 11.08 -1.03
N SER A 276 20.20 12.32 -1.52
CA SER A 276 21.29 13.10 -2.15
C SER A 276 22.35 13.66 -1.17
N ASN A 277 22.87 12.81 -0.30
CA ASN A 277 24.05 13.04 0.52
C ASN A 277 25.33 12.92 -0.33
N LYS A 278 25.62 13.97 -1.10
CA LYS A 278 26.60 14.05 -2.21
C LYS A 278 27.89 13.23 -2.02
N GLY A 279 28.09 12.24 -2.90
CA GLY A 279 29.27 11.37 -2.94
C GLY A 279 29.29 10.25 -1.88
N ASN A 280 28.14 10.02 -1.25
CA ASN A 280 27.96 9.04 -0.17
C ASN A 280 26.47 8.61 -0.09
N GLU A 281 25.83 8.43 -1.25
CA GLU A 281 24.43 8.07 -1.45
C GLU A 281 24.21 6.58 -1.20
N VAL A 282 25.08 5.70 -1.72
CA VAL A 282 25.05 4.26 -1.41
C VAL A 282 25.21 3.99 0.08
N ASN A 283 26.04 4.78 0.78
CA ASN A 283 26.12 4.73 2.24
C ASN A 283 24.78 5.08 2.88
N GLY A 284 24.02 6.02 2.31
CA GLY A 284 22.69 6.39 2.76
C GLY A 284 21.63 5.33 2.46
N TRP A 285 21.71 4.66 1.32
CA TRP A 285 20.92 3.46 0.98
C TRP A 285 21.16 2.34 2.00
N LEU A 286 22.43 2.11 2.37
CA LEU A 286 22.87 1.08 3.31
C LEU A 286 22.89 1.56 4.79
N TRP A 287 21.89 2.35 5.21
CA TRP A 287 21.67 2.83 6.61
C TRP A 287 22.88 3.49 7.29
N GLY A 288 23.76 4.09 6.49
CA GLY A 288 24.97 4.77 6.94
C GLY A 288 26.17 3.86 7.19
N GLN A 289 26.28 2.70 6.53
CA GLN A 289 27.47 1.84 6.53
C GLN A 289 27.77 1.28 5.13
N ASN A 290 29.04 1.30 4.71
CA ASN A 290 29.45 0.68 3.45
C ASN A 290 29.70 -0.81 3.66
N GLY A 291 29.21 -1.63 2.72
CA GLY A 291 29.32 -3.09 2.76
C GLY A 291 28.53 -3.74 3.89
N GLY A 292 28.72 -5.06 4.03
CA GLY A 292 28.02 -5.88 5.03
C GLY A 292 26.66 -6.38 4.55
N ALA A 293 25.83 -5.52 3.95
CA ALA A 293 24.63 -5.94 3.23
C ALA A 293 24.98 -6.68 1.92
N ILE A 294 24.07 -7.52 1.44
CA ILE A 294 24.06 -8.04 0.07
C ILE A 294 23.34 -6.99 -0.80
N SER A 295 23.85 -6.71 -2.00
CA SER A 295 23.26 -5.69 -2.88
C SER A 295 23.35 -6.11 -4.33
N ASN A 296 22.18 -6.18 -4.97
CA ASN A 296 21.98 -6.63 -6.34
C ASN A 296 21.43 -5.45 -7.15
N TYR A 297 22.19 -5.03 -8.15
CA TYR A 297 21.84 -3.92 -9.03
C TYR A 297 21.68 -4.39 -10.48
N GLU A 298 20.94 -3.64 -11.30
CA GLU A 298 20.78 -3.88 -12.75
C GLU A 298 20.11 -2.65 -13.40
N ASN A 299 20.65 -2.12 -14.50
CA ASN A 299 20.04 -1.08 -15.36
C ASN A 299 19.44 0.15 -14.61
N ASN A 300 20.08 0.65 -13.56
CA ASN A 300 19.52 1.77 -12.78
C ASN A 300 19.99 3.14 -13.28
N THR A 301 19.10 4.14 -13.27
CA THR A 301 19.48 5.55 -13.51
C THR A 301 19.70 6.26 -12.19
N TYR A 302 20.87 6.88 -12.02
CA TYR A 302 21.26 7.61 -10.80
C TYR A 302 21.49 9.09 -11.11
N TRP A 303 20.45 9.91 -10.97
CA TRP A 303 20.44 11.30 -11.46
C TRP A 303 20.00 12.32 -10.40
N SER A 304 20.28 13.59 -10.64
CA SER A 304 19.92 14.71 -9.78
C SER A 304 19.75 15.98 -10.62
N ALA A 305 19.25 17.07 -10.02
CA ALA A 305 19.18 18.37 -10.69
C ALA A 305 20.56 18.91 -11.14
N ASP A 306 21.66 18.41 -10.54
CA ASP A 306 23.04 18.77 -10.89
C ASP A 306 23.69 17.76 -11.86
N GLY A 307 22.95 16.74 -12.33
CA GLY A 307 23.46 15.67 -13.20
C GLY A 307 23.66 14.32 -12.50
N ALA A 308 24.50 13.47 -13.11
CA ALA A 308 24.77 12.09 -12.67
C ALA A 308 25.36 11.98 -11.25
N VAL A 309 24.86 11.01 -10.48
CA VAL A 309 25.17 10.86 -9.05
C VAL A 309 26.24 9.78 -8.83
N ALA A 310 27.50 10.16 -9.04
CA ALA A 310 28.65 9.25 -9.06
C ALA A 310 28.87 8.41 -7.77
N GLY A 311 28.36 8.84 -6.61
CA GLY A 311 28.49 8.09 -5.35
C GLY A 311 27.66 6.80 -5.28
N TRP A 312 26.82 6.51 -6.29
CA TRP A 312 26.20 5.20 -6.49
C TRP A 312 27.12 4.17 -7.16
N THR A 313 28.06 4.61 -8.01
CA THR A 313 28.95 3.76 -8.82
C THR A 313 30.43 3.86 -8.41
N ASP A 314 30.74 4.63 -7.37
CA ASP A 314 32.09 4.76 -6.80
C ASP A 314 32.58 3.42 -6.22
N SER A 315 33.62 2.86 -6.83
CA SER A 315 34.21 1.56 -6.49
C SER A 315 34.94 1.54 -5.15
N SER A 316 35.24 2.71 -4.56
CA SER A 316 35.77 2.82 -3.19
C SER A 316 34.70 2.58 -2.12
N LYS A 317 33.41 2.62 -2.48
CA LYS A 317 32.28 2.43 -1.55
C LYS A 317 31.82 0.98 -1.60
N GLY A 318 32.12 0.21 -0.56
CA GLY A 318 31.58 -1.16 -0.44
C GLY A 318 30.04 -1.18 -0.58
N GLY A 319 29.53 -1.96 -1.54
CA GLY A 319 28.09 -2.07 -1.82
C GLY A 319 27.54 -1.12 -2.88
N SER A 320 28.39 -0.38 -3.61
CA SER A 320 28.01 0.40 -4.80
C SER A 320 27.60 -0.47 -5.99
N ASP A 321 26.93 0.14 -6.98
CA ASP A 321 26.65 -0.51 -8.26
C ASP A 321 27.95 -0.62 -9.06
N GLN A 322 28.49 -1.84 -9.10
CA GLN A 322 29.68 -2.22 -9.86
C GLN A 322 29.34 -3.14 -11.05
N THR A 323 28.08 -3.16 -11.48
CA THR A 323 27.62 -4.06 -12.56
C THR A 323 28.07 -3.63 -13.95
N GLY A 324 28.42 -2.35 -14.12
CA GLY A 324 28.60 -1.73 -15.44
C GLY A 324 27.31 -1.49 -16.21
N THR A 325 26.13 -1.72 -15.60
CA THR A 325 24.81 -1.53 -16.23
C THR A 325 24.10 -0.23 -15.81
N ALA A 326 24.67 0.53 -14.87
CA ALA A 326 24.13 1.81 -14.42
C ALA A 326 24.08 2.84 -15.57
N LEU A 327 22.93 3.50 -15.74
CA LEU A 327 22.69 4.50 -16.76
C LEU A 327 23.15 5.88 -16.25
N ALA A 328 24.13 6.46 -16.92
CA ALA A 328 24.80 7.71 -16.56
C ALA A 328 24.29 8.93 -17.36
N THR A 329 23.07 8.86 -17.87
CA THR A 329 22.41 9.85 -18.74
C THR A 329 21.16 10.42 -18.08
N ASP A 330 20.75 11.61 -18.52
CA ASP A 330 19.53 12.26 -18.01
C ASP A 330 18.29 11.46 -18.44
N PRO A 331 17.40 11.04 -17.52
CA PRO A 331 16.13 10.41 -17.90
C PRO A 331 15.22 11.34 -18.72
N ALA A 332 15.49 12.65 -18.73
CA ALA A 332 14.81 13.67 -19.51
C ALA A 332 13.28 13.56 -19.39
N PHE A 333 12.78 13.66 -18.15
CA PHE A 333 11.35 13.56 -17.86
C PHE A 333 10.54 14.62 -18.59
N LYS A 334 9.45 14.19 -19.25
CA LYS A 334 8.56 15.00 -20.09
C LYS A 334 8.09 16.30 -19.42
N ASP A 335 7.62 16.23 -18.17
CA ASP A 335 7.44 17.42 -17.32
C ASP A 335 7.46 17.04 -15.83
N ILE A 336 8.65 17.07 -15.23
CA ILE A 336 8.83 16.78 -13.78
C ILE A 336 8.09 17.77 -12.86
N LYS A 337 7.75 18.98 -13.32
CA LYS A 337 7.09 20.00 -12.47
C LYS A 337 5.59 19.76 -12.35
N ASN A 338 4.96 19.28 -13.42
CA ASN A 338 3.55 18.91 -13.46
C ASN A 338 3.33 17.40 -13.24
N ALA A 339 4.28 16.74 -12.55
CA ALA A 339 4.27 15.32 -12.21
C ALA A 339 4.16 14.32 -13.40
N ILE A 340 4.61 14.71 -14.60
CA ILE A 340 4.61 13.86 -15.80
C ILE A 340 5.98 13.20 -15.97
N PHE A 341 6.15 12.04 -15.35
CA PHE A 341 7.46 11.38 -15.23
C PHE A 341 7.78 10.38 -16.36
N THR A 342 7.20 10.54 -17.55
CA THR A 342 7.64 9.84 -18.78
C THR A 342 9.09 10.15 -19.10
N PRO A 343 10.01 9.15 -19.04
CA PRO A 343 11.39 9.34 -19.44
C PRO A 343 11.47 9.49 -20.96
N THR A 344 12.30 10.42 -21.43
CA THR A 344 12.61 10.58 -22.87
C THR A 344 14.10 10.40 -23.18
N GLY A 345 14.93 10.19 -22.15
CA GLY A 345 16.33 9.82 -22.28
C GLY A 345 16.50 8.50 -23.02
N ALA A 346 17.42 8.45 -23.99
CA ALA A 346 17.53 7.35 -24.94
C ALA A 346 17.81 5.99 -24.27
N ASP A 347 18.69 5.96 -23.27
CA ASP A 347 19.04 4.73 -22.54
C ASP A 347 17.87 4.22 -21.70
N GLN A 348 17.12 5.12 -21.07
CA GLN A 348 15.93 4.78 -20.28
C GLN A 348 14.83 4.23 -21.18
N VAL A 349 14.61 4.85 -22.34
CA VAL A 349 13.64 4.41 -23.36
C VAL A 349 14.03 3.08 -23.99
N ASP A 350 15.32 2.78 -24.18
CA ASP A 350 15.81 1.47 -24.66
C ASP A 350 15.66 0.38 -23.59
N LYS A 351 16.14 0.64 -22.37
CA LYS A 351 16.14 -0.32 -21.25
C LYS A 351 14.80 -0.43 -20.50
N LYS A 352 13.80 0.42 -20.83
CA LYS A 352 12.48 0.50 -20.19
C LYS A 352 12.52 0.73 -18.67
N THR A 353 13.49 1.52 -18.22
CA THR A 353 13.77 1.69 -16.78
C THR A 353 12.88 2.74 -16.15
N GLY A 354 12.65 2.60 -14.84
CA GLY A 354 11.62 3.33 -14.12
C GLY A 354 10.26 2.64 -14.22
N ASP A 355 9.24 3.33 -13.74
CA ASP A 355 7.87 2.85 -13.71
C ASP A 355 7.26 2.68 -15.13
N PRO A 356 6.78 1.48 -15.49
CA PRO A 356 6.32 1.16 -16.84
C PRO A 356 5.06 1.91 -17.27
N HIS A 357 4.23 2.42 -16.33
CA HIS A 357 2.98 3.10 -16.74
C HIS A 357 3.26 4.38 -17.55
N TRP A 358 4.36 5.08 -17.26
CA TRP A 358 4.74 6.31 -17.95
C TRP A 358 5.16 6.13 -19.42
N TYR A 359 5.54 4.91 -19.84
CA TYR A 359 5.85 4.61 -21.24
C TYR A 359 4.59 4.30 -22.07
N ASN A 360 3.51 3.87 -21.40
CA ASN A 360 2.27 3.43 -22.04
C ASN A 360 1.18 4.51 -22.07
N ALA A 361 1.37 5.63 -21.36
CA ALA A 361 0.43 6.74 -21.25
C ALA A 361 0.52 7.76 -22.42
N ASN A 362 0.39 7.28 -23.66
CA ASN A 362 0.37 8.09 -24.89
C ASN A 362 -0.96 7.96 -25.65
#